data_AF-A0AAE1HB06-F1
#
_entry.id   AF-A0AAE1HB06-F1
#
_cell.length_a   1.000
_cell.length_b   1.000
_cell.length_c   1.000
_cell.angle_alpha   90.00
_cell.angle_beta   90.00
_cell.angle_gamma   90.00
#
_symmetry.space_group_name_H-M   'P 1'
#
loop_
_entity.id
_entity.type
_entity.pdbx_description
1 polymer ?
#
loop_
_entity_poly.entity_id
_entity_poly.type
_entity_poly.pdbx_seq_one_letter_code
_entity_poly.pdbx_strand_id
1 'polypeptide(L)'
;MSVVLLADQPPTSDRARQHSLRVYLTVQDWLGNSLDPTQWGWYMGERTLYPVPSKLSPAPQELLHLIACNCKAGCRAGSGCSCRKAELPCTPACGKCSANSSVVQYCSK
;
A
#
# COMPACT_ATOMS: atom_id res chain seq x y z
N MET A 1 -18.05 -5.83 -2.54
CA MET A 1 -16.82 -5.06 -2.87
C MET A 1 -16.05 -4.89 -1.57
N SER A 2 -14.91 -5.55 -1.46
CA SER A 2 -14.13 -5.59 -0.22
C SER A 2 -13.37 -4.27 -0.05
N VAL A 3 -13.54 -3.62 1.10
CA VAL A 3 -12.76 -2.43 1.48
C VAL A 3 -11.35 -2.93 1.81
N VAL A 4 -10.37 -2.62 0.96
CA VAL A 4 -8.96 -2.92 1.24
C VAL A 4 -8.43 -1.84 2.18
N LEU A 5 -8.27 -2.17 3.46
CA LEU A 5 -7.53 -1.33 4.40
C LEU A 5 -6.05 -1.38 4.00
N LEU A 6 -5.36 -0.24 3.97
CA LEU A 6 -3.92 -0.18 3.63
C LEU A 6 -3.06 -1.10 4.53
N ALA A 7 -3.51 -1.35 5.76
CA ALA A 7 -2.85 -2.24 6.72
C ALA A 7 -3.04 -3.74 6.42
N ASP A 8 -4.00 -4.11 5.57
CA ASP A 8 -4.38 -5.49 5.27
C ASP A 8 -3.94 -5.92 3.86
N GLN A 9 -3.02 -5.17 3.25
CA GLN A 9 -2.47 -5.55 1.97
C GLN A 9 -1.56 -6.77 2.11
N PRO A 10 -1.74 -7.79 1.27
CA PRO A 10 -0.81 -8.91 1.26
C PRO A 10 0.60 -8.37 0.97
N PRO A 11 1.64 -8.98 1.57
CA PRO A 11 3.01 -8.56 1.30
C PRO A 11 3.28 -8.62 -0.21
N THR A 12 3.96 -7.59 -0.73
CA THR A 12 4.43 -7.62 -2.12
C THR A 12 5.30 -8.85 -2.35
N SER A 13 5.35 -9.35 -3.59
CA SER A 13 6.17 -10.52 -3.95
C SER A 13 7.63 -10.34 -3.53
N ASP A 14 8.18 -9.13 -3.67
CA ASP A 14 9.54 -8.81 -3.22
C ASP A 14 9.67 -8.83 -1.68
N ARG A 15 8.71 -8.27 -0.93
CA ARG A 15 8.71 -8.36 0.54
C ARG A 15 8.62 -9.80 1.02
N ALA A 16 7.77 -10.63 0.39
CA ALA A 16 7.63 -12.05 0.72
C ALA A 16 8.92 -12.82 0.43
N ARG A 17 9.59 -12.54 -0.70
CA ARG A 17 10.89 -13.12 -1.05
C ARG A 17 11.96 -12.76 -0.02
N GLN A 18 12.10 -11.48 0.31
CA GLN A 18 13.08 -11.03 1.31
C GLN A 18 12.81 -11.61 2.71
N HIS A 19 11.53 -11.72 3.09
CA HIS A 19 11.14 -12.37 4.34
C HIS A 19 11.57 -13.85 4.36
N SER A 20 11.30 -14.58 3.27
CA SER A 20 11.65 -16.00 3.15
C SER A 20 13.16 -16.24 3.27
N LEU A 21 13.99 -15.38 2.66
CA LEU A 21 15.44 -15.45 2.77
C LEU A 21 15.93 -15.28 4.23
N ARG A 22 15.36 -14.31 4.96
CA ARG A 22 15.74 -14.08 6.35
C ARG A 22 15.29 -15.19 7.28
N VAL A 23 14.08 -15.71 7.09
CA VAL A 23 13.59 -16.88 7.85
C VAL A 23 14.49 -18.08 7.61
N TYR A 24 14.89 -18.33 6.36
CA TYR A 24 15.83 -19.40 6.05
C TYR A 24 17.17 -19.22 6.77
N LEU A 25 17.74 -18.01 6.76
CA LEU A 25 18.99 -17.72 7.50
C LEU A 25 18.83 -17.99 9.00
N THR A 26 17.72 -17.55 9.61
CA THR A 26 17.45 -17.79 11.03
C THR A 26 17.35 -19.29 11.34
N VAL A 27 16.67 -20.06 10.49
CA VAL A 27 16.57 -21.51 10.67
C VAL A 27 17.95 -22.17 10.54
N GLN A 28 18.79 -21.73 9.61
CA GLN A 28 20.14 -22.26 9.43
C GLN A 28 21.04 -21.97 10.63
N ASP A 29 20.94 -20.77 11.21
CA ASP A 29 21.63 -20.40 12.44
C ASP A 29 21.22 -21.30 13.62
N TRP A 30 19.93 -21.60 13.76
CA TRP A 30 19.44 -22.54 14.78
C TRP A 30 19.96 -23.98 14.59
N LEU A 31 20.28 -24.36 13.35
CA LEU A 31 20.89 -25.64 13.02
C LEU A 31 22.42 -25.63 13.17
N GLY A 32 23.03 -24.50 13.53
CA GLY A 32 24.48 -24.33 13.67
C GLY A 32 25.22 -24.11 12.34
N ASN A 33 24.49 -23.86 11.25
CA ASN A 33 25.08 -23.57 9.95
C ASN A 33 25.36 -22.07 9.82
N SER A 34 26.64 -21.71 9.73
CA SER A 34 27.06 -20.33 9.51
C SER A 34 26.99 -20.00 8.02
N LEU A 35 26.01 -19.17 7.64
CA LEU A 35 25.84 -18.67 6.28
C LEU A 35 26.08 -17.16 6.25
N ASP A 36 26.61 -16.65 5.14
CA ASP A 36 26.81 -15.22 4.92
C ASP A 36 25.46 -14.47 4.83
N PRO A 37 25.11 -13.61 5.80
CA PRO A 37 23.83 -12.89 5.80
C PRO A 37 23.59 -12.04 4.54
N THR A 38 24.64 -11.58 3.86
CA THR A 38 24.51 -10.73 2.67
C THR A 38 23.90 -11.47 1.47
N GLN A 39 23.93 -12.80 1.49
CA GLN A 39 23.27 -13.66 0.50
C GLN A 39 21.79 -13.93 0.85
N TRP A 40 21.34 -13.57 2.06
CA TRP A 40 20.05 -13.99 2.63
C TRP A 40 19.18 -12.83 3.12
N GLY A 41 19.08 -11.78 2.30
CA GLY A 41 18.16 -10.67 2.54
C GLY A 41 18.65 -9.64 3.57
N TRP A 42 19.95 -9.61 3.83
CA TRP A 42 20.66 -8.56 4.55
C TRP A 42 21.69 -7.88 3.66
N TYR A 43 22.09 -6.66 4.01
CA TYR A 43 23.25 -6.01 3.44
C TYR A 43 24.11 -5.42 4.55
N MET A 44 25.41 -5.32 4.30
CA MET A 44 26.37 -4.75 5.24
C MET A 44 26.45 -3.24 5.04
N GLY A 45 26.02 -2.47 6.05
CA GLY A 45 26.33 -1.04 6.16
C GLY A 45 27.72 -0.83 6.77
N GLU A 46 27.99 0.34 7.34
CA GLU A 46 29.32 0.65 7.89
C GLU A 46 29.85 -0.44 8.84
N ARG A 47 29.03 -0.86 9.82
CA ARG A 47 29.36 -1.92 10.79
C ARG A 47 28.15 -2.73 11.25
N THR A 48 27.02 -2.57 10.56
CA THR A 48 25.73 -3.12 10.98
C THR A 48 25.05 -3.78 9.80
N LEU A 49 24.46 -4.94 10.04
CA LEU A 49 23.61 -5.62 9.06
C LEU A 49 22.23 -4.97 9.05
N TYR A 50 21.78 -4.59 7.87
CA TYR A 50 20.45 -4.03 7.65
C TYR A 50 19.64 -4.97 6.76
N PRO A 51 18.32 -5.11 7.00
CA PRO A 51 17.46 -5.88 6.10
C PRO A 51 17.44 -5.21 4.73
N VAL A 52 17.55 -6.00 3.66
CA VAL A 52 17.37 -5.49 2.30
C VAL A 52 15.95 -4.95 2.17
N PRO A 53 15.77 -3.66 1.82
CA PRO A 53 14.45 -3.07 1.65
C PRO A 53 13.75 -3.63 0.41
N SER A 54 12.43 -3.65 0.45
CA SER A 54 11.61 -3.95 -0.74
C SER A 54 11.84 -2.86 -1.79
N LYS A 55 12.07 -3.27 -3.04
CA LYS A 55 12.14 -2.34 -4.18
C LYS A 55 10.76 -1.97 -4.71
N LEU A 56 9.75 -2.79 -4.41
CA LEU A 56 8.37 -2.54 -4.80
C LEU A 56 7.69 -1.59 -3.82
N SER A 57 6.84 -0.72 -4.35
CA SER A 57 5.94 0.12 -3.56
C SER A 57 5.06 -0.77 -2.67
N PRO A 58 4.72 -0.33 -1.44
CA PRO A 58 3.95 -1.13 -0.50
C PRO A 58 2.56 -1.52 -1.03
N ALA A 59 2.03 -0.71 -1.95
CA ALA A 59 0.80 -0.96 -2.70
C ALA A 59 1.03 -0.65 -4.19
N PRO A 60 0.24 -1.24 -5.10
CA PRO A 60 0.03 -0.71 -6.45
C PRO A 60 -0.25 0.80 -6.41
N GLN A 61 0.31 1.55 -7.35
CA GLN A 61 0.23 3.01 -7.37
C GLN A 61 -1.23 3.49 -7.49
N GLU A 62 -2.05 2.73 -8.20
CA GLU A 62 -3.50 2.94 -8.35
C GLU A 62 -4.23 2.88 -7.01
N LEU A 63 -3.76 2.04 -6.08
CA LEU A 63 -4.29 1.97 -4.71
C LEU A 63 -3.78 3.09 -3.82
N LEU A 64 -2.55 3.61 -4.04
CA LEU A 64 -2.01 4.74 -3.28
C LEU A 64 -2.75 6.05 -3.58
N HIS A 65 -3.26 6.20 -4.80
CA HIS A 65 -4.05 7.36 -5.22
C HIS A 65 -5.55 7.20 -4.94
N LEU A 66 -5.96 6.09 -4.32
CA LEU A 66 -7.37 5.82 -4.03
C LEU A 66 -7.82 6.64 -2.82
N ILE A 67 -8.19 7.88 -3.08
CA ILE A 67 -8.73 8.81 -2.09
C ILE A 67 -10.23 8.58 -1.99
N ALA A 68 -10.68 8.08 -0.84
CA ALA A 68 -12.09 8.02 -0.48
C ALA A 68 -12.47 9.23 0.38
N CYS A 69 -13.60 9.86 0.09
CA CYS A 69 -14.19 10.86 0.97
C CYS A 69 -15.34 10.26 1.77
N ASN A 70 -15.62 10.79 2.96
CA ASN A 70 -16.77 10.39 3.78
C ASN A 70 -17.79 11.54 3.89
N CYS A 71 -18.02 12.25 2.79
CA CYS A 71 -18.94 13.38 2.74
C CYS A 71 -20.36 12.91 3.08
N LYS A 72 -21.04 13.61 4.00
CA LYS A 72 -22.42 13.27 4.43
C LYS A 72 -23.52 13.93 3.60
N ALA A 73 -23.20 15.07 2.96
CA ALA A 73 -24.15 15.93 2.25
C ALA A 73 -23.90 16.00 0.73
N GLY A 74 -23.16 15.04 0.18
CA GLY A 74 -22.68 15.04 -1.20
C GLY A 74 -21.43 15.90 -1.44
N CYS A 75 -20.74 15.65 -2.55
CA CYS A 75 -19.45 16.25 -2.89
C CYS A 75 -19.61 17.49 -3.79
N ARG A 76 -20.26 18.54 -3.27
CA ARG A 76 -20.48 19.82 -4.00
C ARG A 76 -19.26 20.75 -3.92
N ALA A 77 -19.21 21.78 -4.76
CA ALA A 77 -18.23 22.86 -4.64
C ALA A 77 -18.29 23.47 -3.23
N GLY A 78 -17.14 23.59 -2.55
CA GLY A 78 -17.05 24.10 -1.17
C GLY A 78 -17.28 23.08 -0.05
N SER A 79 -17.57 21.80 -0.35
CA SER A 79 -17.92 20.77 0.66
C SER A 79 -16.75 20.19 1.47
N GLY A 80 -15.52 20.71 1.32
CA GLY A 80 -14.34 20.17 2.00
C GLY A 80 -13.93 18.75 1.56
N CYS A 81 -14.53 18.21 0.49
CA CYS A 81 -14.28 16.86 -0.03
C CYS A 81 -12.82 16.62 -0.40
N SER A 82 -12.21 15.55 0.14
CA SER A 82 -10.83 15.13 -0.15
C SER A 82 -10.62 14.73 -1.61
N CYS A 83 -11.58 14.02 -2.23
CA CYS A 83 -11.50 13.63 -3.64
C CYS A 83 -11.43 14.85 -4.56
N ARG A 84 -12.31 15.85 -4.33
CA ARG A 84 -12.32 17.09 -5.13
C ARG A 84 -11.08 17.96 -4.89
N LYS A 85 -10.58 18.03 -3.65
CA LYS A 85 -9.31 18.72 -3.33
C LYS A 85 -8.11 18.11 -4.08
N ALA A 86 -8.15 16.79 -4.29
CA ALA A 86 -7.15 16.07 -5.07
C ALA A 86 -7.47 16.03 -6.58
N GLU A 87 -8.52 16.73 -7.03
CA GLU A 87 -8.99 16.75 -8.42
C GLU A 87 -9.35 15.35 -8.98
N LEU A 88 -9.73 14.42 -8.10
CA LEU A 88 -10.12 13.06 -8.45
C LEU A 88 -11.65 12.87 -8.47
N PRO A 89 -12.16 12.05 -9.40
CA PRO A 89 -13.57 11.65 -9.39
C PRO A 89 -13.90 10.85 -8.13
N CYS A 90 -15.12 10.99 -7.61
CA CYS A 90 -15.57 10.13 -6.51
C CYS A 90 -15.76 8.70 -7.03
N THR A 91 -15.24 7.73 -6.28
CA THR A 91 -15.37 6.30 -6.59
C THR A 91 -16.39 5.66 -5.64
N PRO A 92 -16.86 4.43 -5.93
CA PRO A 92 -17.70 3.67 -5.00
C PRO A 92 -17.05 3.39 -3.63
N ALA A 93 -15.74 3.63 -3.49
CA ALA A 93 -15.03 3.54 -2.22
C ALA A 93 -15.31 4.74 -1.30
N CYS A 94 -15.83 5.85 -1.83
CA CYS A 94 -16.28 6.98 -1.03
C CYS A 94 -17.53 6.59 -0.21
N GLY A 95 -17.73 7.24 0.93
CA GLY A 95 -18.94 7.13 1.76
C GLY A 95 -20.19 7.62 1.04
N LYS A 96 -21.26 8.00 1.77
CA LYS A 96 -22.57 8.43 1.22
C LYS A 96 -22.48 9.70 0.35
N CYS A 97 -21.90 9.56 -0.82
CA CYS A 97 -21.95 10.54 -1.89
C CYS A 97 -23.34 10.40 -2.51
N SER A 98 -24.18 11.42 -2.36
CA SER A 98 -25.50 11.43 -2.99
C SER A 98 -25.33 11.29 -4.51
N ALA A 99 -25.63 10.10 -5.02
CA ALA A 99 -25.59 9.80 -6.44
C ALA A 99 -26.70 10.58 -7.13
N ASN A 100 -26.31 11.56 -7.93
CA ASN A 100 -27.13 11.92 -9.09
C ASN A 100 -26.51 11.21 -10.30
N SER A 101 -27.14 10.06 -10.59
CA SER A 101 -27.16 9.26 -11.83
C SER A 101 -25.86 9.03 -12.62
N SER A 102 -25.46 7.75 -12.63
CA SER A 102 -24.97 6.94 -13.76
C SER A 102 -23.83 7.46 -14.63
N VAL A 103 -22.80 6.60 -14.74
CA VAL A 103 -21.64 6.68 -15.64
C VAL A 103 -20.56 7.64 -15.14
N VAL A 104 -19.41 7.06 -14.79
CA VAL A 104 -18.08 7.69 -14.66
C VAL A 104 -18.16 9.20 -14.32
N GLN A 105 -18.24 9.52 -13.03
CA GLN A 105 -18.34 10.91 -12.58
C GLN A 105 -17.02 11.65 -12.81
N TYR A 106 -16.81 12.17 -14.02
CA TYR A 106 -15.95 13.33 -14.18
C TYR A 106 -16.48 14.43 -13.26
N CYS A 107 -15.62 14.94 -12.37
CA CYS A 107 -15.88 16.20 -11.67
C CYS A 107 -15.86 17.32 -12.71
N SER A 108 -16.96 17.49 -13.43
CA SER A 108 -17.12 18.59 -14.35
C SER A 108 -17.31 19.89 -13.58
N LYS A 109 -16.60 20.90 -14.08
CA LYS A 109 -16.34 22.26 -13.56
C LYS A 109 -17.46 22.86 -12.70
#